data_AF-A0A948EIM6-F1
#
_entry.id   AF-A0A948EIM6-F1
#
_cell.length_a   1.000
_cell.length_b   1.000
_cell.length_c   1.000
_cell.angle_alpha   90.00
_cell.angle_beta   90.00
_cell.angle_gamma   90.00
#
_symmetry.space_group_name_H-M   'P 1'
#
loop_
_entity.id
_entity.type
_entity.pdbx_description
1 polymer ?
#
loop_
_entity_poly.entity_id
_entity_poly.type
_entity_poly.pdbx_seq_one_letter_code
_entity_poly.pdbx_strand_id
1 'polypeptide(L)'
;CLIAGLGFASVENLMVLFKISFPDFNQALNTIGFRFLGATLVHALASAIVGYWLARGLLELKKRKKFILVGLTIAIIFHTCYNYLIVTAFNQTSQNLKLFFLYLIVTLLISVSLVVSYWFKKLKKQQSICLHHFLKK
;
A
#
# COMPACT_ATOMS: atom_id res chain seq x y z
N CYS A 1 -4.93 7.09 -9.03
CA CYS A 1 -4.80 6.48 -7.69
C CYS A 1 -3.45 6.79 -7.05
N LEU A 2 -2.31 6.44 -7.69
CA LEU A 2 -0.98 6.64 -7.09
C LEU A 2 -0.67 8.09 -6.66
N ILE A 3 -0.91 9.09 -7.52
CA ILE A 3 -0.68 10.50 -7.18
C ILE A 3 -1.52 10.93 -5.97
N ALA A 4 -2.80 10.56 -5.95
CA ALA A 4 -3.70 10.85 -4.82
C ALA A 4 -3.26 10.14 -3.52
N GLY A 5 -2.82 8.88 -3.61
CA GLY A 5 -2.33 8.11 -2.46
C GLY A 5 -1.01 8.66 -1.90
N LEU A 6 -0.09 9.10 -2.75
CA LEU A 6 1.16 9.74 -2.33
C LEU A 6 0.93 11.12 -1.70
N GLY A 7 -0.03 11.89 -2.21
CA GLY A 7 -0.47 13.13 -1.59
C GLY A 7 -1.06 12.91 -0.19
N PHE A 8 -1.91 11.89 -0.03
CA PHE A 8 -2.45 11.50 1.27
C PHE A 8 -1.36 11.05 2.24
N ALA A 9 -0.40 10.22 1.80
CA ALA A 9 0.74 9.81 2.62
C ALA A 9 1.58 11.01 3.11
N SER A 10 1.73 12.02 2.27
CA SER A 10 2.45 13.26 2.63
C SER A 10 1.72 14.02 3.75
N VAL A 11 0.40 14.14 3.64
CA VAL A 11 -0.44 14.78 4.67
C VAL A 11 -0.42 13.99 5.99
N GLU A 12 -0.52 12.66 5.93
CA GLU A 12 -0.45 11.79 7.12
C GLU A 12 0.89 11.96 7.85
N ASN A 13 2.00 11.92 7.12
CA ASN A 13 3.33 12.10 7.68
C ASN A 13 3.50 13.49 8.31
N LEU A 14 2.96 14.52 7.68
CA LEU A 14 2.98 15.88 8.22
C LEU A 14 2.16 15.98 9.52
N MET A 15 0.98 15.36 9.57
CA MET A 15 0.12 15.36 10.77
C MET A 15 0.78 14.65 11.95
N VAL A 16 1.56 13.60 11.70
CA VAL A 16 2.33 12.91 12.74
C VAL A 16 3.47 13.77 13.25
N LEU A 17 4.14 14.51 12.36
CA LEU A 17 5.26 15.38 12.73
C LEU A 17 4.82 16.45 13.74
N PHE A 18 3.61 16.99 13.61
CA PHE A 18 3.06 17.96 14.57
C PHE A 18 2.69 17.37 15.94
N LYS A 19 2.59 16.04 16.07
CA LYS A 19 2.21 15.38 17.33
C LYS A 19 3.39 14.91 18.17
N ILE A 20 4.59 14.84 17.59
CA ILE A 20 5.76 14.30 18.27
C ILE A 20 6.63 15.45 18.75
N SER A 21 6.81 15.58 20.06
CA SER A 21 7.89 16.39 20.63
C SER A 21 9.17 15.58 20.62
N PHE A 22 10.16 16.03 19.87
CA PHE A 22 11.44 15.35 19.76
C PHE A 22 12.44 15.93 20.76
N PRO A 23 12.96 15.12 21.71
CA PRO A 23 14.01 15.58 22.64
C PRO A 23 15.40 15.66 21.99
N ASP A 24 15.61 14.97 20.87
CA ASP A 24 16.88 14.91 20.13
C ASP A 24 16.61 14.97 18.61
N PHE A 25 17.31 15.86 17.91
CA PHE A 25 17.15 16.12 16.48
C PHE A 25 17.54 14.89 15.62
N ASN A 26 18.57 14.14 16.03
CA ASN A 26 19.02 12.97 15.27
C ASN A 26 18.02 11.81 15.32
N GLN A 27 17.39 11.59 16.48
CA GLN A 27 16.34 10.59 16.64
C GLN A 27 15.05 10.99 15.91
N ALA A 28 14.77 12.29 15.85
CA ALA A 28 13.66 12.85 15.08
C ALA A 28 13.80 12.53 13.59
N LEU A 29 14.95 12.88 12.99
CA LEU A 29 15.20 12.67 11.57
C LEU A 29 15.10 11.20 11.17
N ASN A 30 15.69 10.30 11.97
CA ASN A 30 15.59 8.87 11.70
C ASN A 30 14.14 8.39 11.75
N THR A 31 13.40 8.76 12.79
CA THR A 31 11.99 8.36 12.95
C THR A 31 11.12 8.88 11.82
N ILE A 32 11.27 10.17 11.46
CA ILE A 32 10.53 10.81 10.37
C ILE A 32 10.89 10.15 9.02
N GLY A 33 12.18 9.90 8.77
CA GLY A 33 12.65 9.26 7.53
C GLY A 33 12.08 7.86 7.35
N PHE A 34 12.15 7.01 8.39
CA PHE A 34 11.58 5.66 8.32
C PHE A 34 10.05 5.67 8.17
N ARG A 35 9.35 6.60 8.82
CA ARG A 35 7.90 6.74 8.66
C ARG A 35 7.53 7.25 7.27
N PHE A 36 8.26 8.21 6.73
CA PHE A 36 8.03 8.73 5.39
C PHE A 36 8.21 7.65 4.33
N LEU A 37 9.32 6.92 4.38
CA LEU A 37 9.60 5.80 3.46
C LEU A 37 8.57 4.67 3.61
N GLY A 38 8.23 4.31 4.85
CA GLY A 38 7.25 3.27 5.13
C GLY A 38 5.84 3.62 4.64
N ALA A 39 5.33 4.79 5.03
CA ALA A 39 4.00 5.25 4.66
C ALA A 39 3.86 5.45 3.14
N THR A 40 4.85 6.05 2.48
CA THR A 40 4.81 6.26 1.02
C THR A 40 4.76 4.93 0.26
N LEU A 41 5.54 3.93 0.67
CA LEU A 41 5.58 2.61 0.04
C LEU A 41 4.26 1.86 0.23
N VAL A 42 3.67 1.91 1.43
CA VAL A 42 2.37 1.29 1.71
C VAL A 42 1.24 1.96 0.94
N HIS A 43 1.22 3.29 0.87
CA HIS A 43 0.22 4.03 0.10
C HIS A 43 0.34 3.78 -1.40
N ALA A 44 1.57 3.64 -1.91
CA ALA A 44 1.81 3.27 -3.30
C ALA A 44 1.26 1.86 -3.59
N LEU A 45 1.56 0.87 -2.75
CA LEU A 45 1.04 -0.50 -2.90
C LEU A 45 -0.48 -0.58 -2.73
N ALA A 46 -1.05 0.07 -1.72
CA ALA A 46 -2.50 0.14 -1.52
C ALA A 46 -3.20 0.79 -2.71
N SER A 47 -2.65 1.89 -3.23
CA SER A 47 -3.14 2.56 -4.44
C SER A 47 -3.04 1.68 -5.69
N ALA A 48 -1.99 0.85 -5.78
CA ALA A 48 -1.81 -0.09 -6.87
C ALA A 48 -2.83 -1.25 -6.79
N ILE A 49 -3.14 -1.74 -5.59
CA ILE A 49 -4.22 -2.72 -5.36
C ILE A 49 -5.57 -2.13 -5.82
N VAL A 50 -5.93 -0.94 -5.35
CA VAL A 50 -7.17 -0.27 -5.77
C VAL A 50 -7.18 -0.02 -7.28
N GLY A 51 -6.06 0.41 -7.84
CA GLY A 51 -5.90 0.64 -9.28
C GLY A 51 -6.11 -0.62 -10.12
N TYR A 52 -5.57 -1.77 -9.69
CA TYR A 52 -5.77 -3.06 -10.37
C TYR A 52 -7.25 -3.45 -10.42
N TRP A 53 -7.95 -3.39 -9.27
CA TRP A 53 -9.35 -3.78 -9.19
C TRP A 53 -10.26 -2.80 -9.93
N LEU A 54 -9.92 -1.51 -9.92
CA LEU A 54 -10.61 -0.50 -10.71
C LEU A 54 -10.46 -0.77 -12.21
N ALA A 55 -9.23 -1.02 -12.69
CA ALA A 55 -8.97 -1.36 -14.09
C ALA A 55 -9.74 -2.61 -14.53
N ARG A 56 -9.78 -3.64 -13.68
CA ARG A 56 -10.57 -4.86 -13.93
C ARG A 56 -12.08 -4.58 -13.96
N GLY A 57 -12.57 -3.70 -13.10
CA GLY A 57 -13.97 -3.26 -13.10
C GLY A 57 -14.38 -2.43 -14.31
N LEU A 58 -13.43 -1.80 -15.01
CA LEU A 58 -13.68 -1.13 -16.30
C LEU A 58 -13.83 -2.14 -17.45
N LEU A 59 -13.16 -3.29 -17.40
CA LEU A 59 -13.32 -4.37 -18.38
C LEU A 59 -14.64 -5.13 -18.20
N GLU A 60 -15.13 -5.26 -16.96
CA GLU A 60 -16.38 -5.96 -16.62
C GLU A 60 -17.45 -5.00 -16.07
N LEU A 61 -18.05 -4.19 -16.95
CA LEU A 61 -19.01 -3.13 -16.59
C LEU A 61 -20.17 -3.61 -15.69
N LYS A 62 -20.67 -4.83 -15.89
CA LYS A 62 -21.77 -5.41 -15.10
C LYS A 62 -21.45 -5.62 -13.63
N LYS A 63 -20.17 -5.74 -13.26
CA LYS A 63 -19.71 -6.03 -11.87
C LYS A 63 -18.81 -4.93 -11.30
N ARG A 64 -18.72 -3.77 -11.96
CA ARG A 64 -17.83 -2.66 -11.60
C ARG A 64 -17.89 -2.26 -10.12
N LYS A 65 -19.10 -2.12 -9.56
CA LYS A 65 -19.29 -1.74 -8.14
C LYS A 65 -18.69 -2.78 -7.17
N LYS A 66 -18.86 -4.08 -7.47
CA LYS A 66 -18.30 -5.17 -6.65
C LYS A 66 -16.78 -5.16 -6.67
N PHE A 67 -16.17 -4.94 -7.85
CA PHE A 67 -14.71 -4.88 -7.96
C PHE A 67 -14.10 -3.69 -7.22
N ILE A 68 -14.74 -2.51 -7.28
CA ILE A 68 -14.28 -1.33 -6.51
C ILE A 68 -14.34 -1.62 -5.01
N LEU A 69 -15.45 -2.20 -4.53
CA LEU A 69 -15.59 -2.55 -3.12
C LEU A 69 -14.51 -3.53 -2.67
N VAL A 70 -14.28 -4.60 -3.43
CA VAL A 70 -13.23 -5.59 -3.12
C VAL A 70 -11.84 -4.96 -3.08
N GLY A 71 -11.51 -4.13 -4.09
CA GLY A 71 -10.21 -3.46 -4.12
C GLY A 71 -9.98 -2.52 -2.94
N LEU A 72 -11.02 -1.78 -2.53
CA LEU A 72 -10.96 -0.89 -1.37
C LEU A 72 -10.84 -1.68 -0.07
N THR A 73 -11.64 -2.73 0.11
CA THR A 73 -11.58 -3.58 1.31
C THR A 73 -10.19 -4.22 1.48
N ILE A 74 -9.61 -4.75 0.40
CA ILE A 74 -8.25 -5.34 0.45
C ILE A 74 -7.21 -4.28 0.80
N ALA A 75 -7.30 -3.08 0.22
CA ALA A 75 -6.37 -1.99 0.52
C ALA A 75 -6.46 -1.52 1.97
N ILE A 76 -7.67 -1.41 2.54
CA ILE A 76 -7.89 -1.06 3.95
C ILE A 76 -7.30 -2.15 4.85
N ILE A 77 -7.56 -3.43 4.58
CA ILE A 77 -7.02 -4.53 5.38
C ILE A 77 -5.48 -4.51 5.36
N PHE A 78 -4.88 -4.34 4.18
CA PHE A 78 -3.42 -4.26 4.04
C PHE A 78 -2.84 -3.06 4.82
N HIS A 79 -3.44 -1.89 4.67
CA HIS A 79 -2.99 -0.68 5.37
C HIS A 79 -3.11 -0.81 6.90
N THR A 80 -4.24 -1.32 7.39
CA THR A 80 -4.46 -1.56 8.82
C THR A 80 -3.50 -2.60 9.36
N CYS A 81 -3.23 -3.68 8.62
CA CYS A 81 -2.25 -4.70 8.99
C CYS A 81 -0.84 -4.11 9.13
N TYR A 82 -0.41 -3.32 8.14
CA TYR A 82 0.89 -2.63 8.21
C TYR A 82 0.97 -1.68 9.41
N ASN A 83 -0.05 -0.85 9.61
CA ASN A 83 -0.09 0.09 10.74
C ASN A 83 -0.05 -0.64 12.09
N TYR A 84 -0.77 -1.74 12.22
CA TYR A 84 -0.74 -2.57 13.42
C TYR A 84 0.66 -3.14 13.69
N LEU A 85 1.33 -3.65 12.65
CA LEU A 85 2.68 -4.19 12.77
C LEU A 85 3.70 -3.12 13.18
N ILE A 86 3.64 -1.92 12.60
CA ILE A 86 4.54 -0.81 12.93
C ILE A 86 4.34 -0.33 14.37
N VAL A 87 3.09 -0.14 14.81
CA VAL A 87 2.79 0.28 16.19
C VAL A 87 3.27 -0.78 17.18
N THR A 88 3.03 -2.06 16.89
CA THR A 88 3.49 -3.17 17.73
C THR A 88 5.02 -3.22 17.78
N ALA A 89 5.71 -3.03 16.65
CA ALA A 89 7.17 -2.99 16.60
C ALA A 89 7.76 -1.81 17.41
N PHE A 90 7.08 -0.66 17.41
CA PHE A 90 7.56 0.54 18.11
C PHE A 90 7.34 0.47 19.63
N ASN A 91 6.24 -0.15 20.07
CA ASN A 91 5.91 -0.29 21.49
C ASN A 91 6.67 -1.44 22.18
N GLN A 92 7.42 -2.25 21.43
CA GLN A 92 8.09 -3.43 21.96
C GLN A 92 9.42 -3.09 22.64
N THR A 93 9.53 -3.43 23.93
CA THR A 93 10.74 -3.20 24.74
C THR A 93 11.86 -4.20 24.43
N SER A 94 11.51 -5.46 24.10
CA SER A 94 12.50 -6.51 23.80
C SER A 94 13.07 -6.34 22.38
N GLN A 95 14.40 -6.19 22.27
CA GLN A 95 15.08 -6.00 20.98
C GLN A 95 14.84 -7.16 19.99
N ASN A 96 14.88 -8.41 20.46
CA ASN A 96 14.65 -9.59 19.60
C ASN A 96 13.25 -9.59 18.98
N LEU A 97 12.23 -9.21 19.76
CA LEU A 97 10.84 -9.16 19.29
C LEU A 97 10.63 -7.97 18.35
N LYS A 98 11.27 -6.83 18.61
CA LYS A 98 11.27 -5.68 17.70
C LYS A 98 11.84 -6.05 16.32
N LEU A 99 12.99 -6.74 16.29
CA LEU A 99 13.61 -7.22 15.05
C LEU A 99 12.71 -8.22 14.32
N PHE A 100 12.04 -9.10 15.05
CA PHE A 100 11.06 -10.03 14.48
C PHE A 100 9.90 -9.30 13.78
N PHE A 101 9.29 -8.29 14.42
CA PHE A 101 8.23 -7.50 13.77
C PHE A 101 8.73 -6.70 12.57
N LEU A 102 9.94 -6.15 12.62
CA LEU A 102 10.54 -5.46 11.47
C LEU A 102 10.76 -6.43 10.29
N TYR A 103 11.24 -7.64 10.55
CA TYR A 103 11.36 -8.68 9.53
C TYR A 103 10.00 -9.04 8.93
N LEU A 104 8.96 -9.16 9.76
CA LEU A 104 7.59 -9.42 9.31
C LEU A 104 7.04 -8.30 8.42
N ILE A 105 7.33 -7.03 8.74
CA ILE A 105 6.95 -5.88 7.91
C ILE A 105 7.62 -5.95 6.53
N VAL A 106 8.93 -6.20 6.48
CA VAL A 106 9.67 -6.26 5.21
C VAL A 106 9.16 -7.40 4.33
N THR A 107 8.94 -8.58 4.90
CA THR A 107 8.38 -9.74 4.18
C THR A 107 6.95 -9.49 3.69
N LEU A 108 6.11 -8.81 4.49
CA LEU A 108 4.78 -8.37 4.06
C LEU A 108 4.86 -7.42 2.84
N LEU A 109 5.74 -6.41 2.87
CA LEU A 109 5.87 -5.44 1.77
C LEU A 109 6.36 -6.10 0.47
N ILE A 110 7.34 -6.98 0.56
CA ILE A 110 7.88 -7.72 -0.60
C ILE A 110 6.80 -8.64 -1.18
N SER A 111 6.13 -9.43 -0.34
CA SER A 111 5.10 -10.36 -0.81
C SER A 111 3.96 -9.64 -1.53
N VAL A 112 3.47 -8.53 -0.98
CA VAL A 112 2.41 -7.72 -1.61
C VAL A 112 2.92 -7.07 -2.91
N SER A 113 4.15 -6.57 -2.94
CA SER A 113 4.74 -6.01 -4.17
C SER A 113 4.81 -7.04 -5.30
N LEU A 114 5.20 -8.29 -5.00
CA LEU A 114 5.22 -9.38 -5.97
C LEU A 114 3.81 -9.75 -6.45
N VAL A 115 2.84 -9.84 -5.54
CA VAL A 115 1.43 -10.13 -5.87
C VAL A 115 0.85 -9.05 -6.77
N VAL A 116 1.05 -7.77 -6.43
CA VAL A 116 0.61 -6.63 -7.22
C VAL A 116 1.28 -6.65 -8.60
N SER A 117 2.59 -6.89 -8.67
CA SER A 117 3.31 -6.99 -9.95
C SER A 117 2.77 -8.12 -10.83
N TYR A 118 2.47 -9.28 -10.25
CA TYR A 118 1.85 -10.39 -10.94
C TYR A 118 0.45 -10.03 -11.46
N TRP A 119 -0.36 -9.38 -10.64
CA TRP A 119 -1.69 -8.88 -10.99
C TRP A 119 -1.63 -7.91 -12.19
N PHE A 120 -0.72 -6.94 -12.18
CA PHE A 120 -0.56 -6.02 -13.31
C PHE A 120 -0.09 -6.74 -14.59
N LYS A 121 0.83 -7.71 -14.48
CA LYS A 121 1.22 -8.57 -15.63
C LYS A 121 0.01 -9.32 -16.19
N LYS A 122 -0.84 -9.88 -15.32
CA LYS A 122 -2.07 -10.57 -15.71
C LYS A 122 -3.07 -9.64 -16.41
N LEU A 123 -3.26 -8.41 -15.93
CA LEU A 123 -4.11 -7.42 -16.61
C LEU A 123 -3.62 -7.11 -18.01
N LYS A 124 -2.31 -6.86 -18.18
CA LYS A 124 -1.74 -6.54 -19.50
C LYS A 124 -2.00 -7.65 -20.52
N LYS A 125 -1.94 -8.91 -20.10
CA LYS A 125 -2.26 -10.07 -20.95
C LYS A 125 -3.75 -10.15 -21.31
N GLN A 126 -4.66 -9.70 -20.45
CA GLN A 126 -6.11 -9.75 -20.72
C GLN A 126 -6.58 -8.59 -21.61
N GLN A 127 -5.94 -7.42 -21.49
CA GLN A 127 -6.26 -6.25 -22.33
C GLN A 127 -5.98 -6.50 -23.81
N SER A 128 -4.89 -7.19 -24.16
CA SER A 128 -4.56 -7.50 -25.56
C SER A 128 -5.58 -8.44 -26.23
N ILE A 129 -6.15 -9.38 -25.47
CA ILE A 129 -7.16 -10.32 -25.98
C ILE A 129 -8.51 -9.62 -26.18
N CYS A 130 -8.92 -8.76 -25.24
CA CYS A 130 -10.20 -8.07 -25.29
C CYS A 130 -10.24 -6.97 -26.37
N LEU A 131 -9.13 -6.25 -26.58
CA LEU A 131 -9.01 -5.26 -27.67
C LEU A 131 -9.15 -5.91 -29.05
N HIS A 132 -8.56 -7.10 -29.25
CA HIS A 132 -8.65 -7.82 -30.52
C HIS A 132 -10.08 -8.30 -30.81
N HIS A 133 -10.88 -8.62 -29.77
CA HIS A 133 -12.29 -8.98 -29.93
C HIS A 133 -13.18 -7.76 -30.18
N PHE A 134 -12.86 -6.60 -29.60
CA PHE A 134 -13.57 -5.34 -29.84
C PHE A 134 -13.31 -4.74 -31.24
N LEU A 135 -12.12 -4.97 -31.83
CA LEU A 135 -11.78 -4.50 -33.18
C LEU A 135 -12.30 -5.42 -34.31
N LYS A 136 -12.78 -6.62 -33.97
CA LYS A 136 -13.34 -7.60 -34.93
C LYS A 136 -14.86 -7.54 -35.08
N LYS A 137 -15.51 -6.57 -34.44
CA LYS A 137 -16.96 -6.37 -34.44
C LYS A 137 -17.28 -4.99 -35.00
#